data_AF-A0A6B8VZ49-F1
#
_entry.id   AF-A0A6B8VZ49-F1
#
_cell.length_a   1.000
_cell.length_b   1.000
_cell.length_c   1.000
_cell.angle_alpha   90.00
_cell.angle_beta   90.00
_cell.angle_gamma   90.00
#
_symmetry.space_group_name_H-M   'P 1'
#
loop_
_entity.id
_entity.type
_entity.pdbx_description
1 polymer ?
#
loop_
_entity_poly.entity_id
_entity_poly.type
_entity_poly.pdbx_seq_one_letter_code
_entity_poly.pdbx_strand_id
1 'polypeptide(L)' 'MGRGRAKAKQTKVARQLKYNTHEMDLDSLQRELASQSPRRSYDDTAADDDDDAQYADYANWADEDEDEEKPQGSLYAGR' A
#
# COMPACT_ATOMS: atom_id res chain seq x y z
N MET A 1 35.61 -14.81 13.32
CA MET A 1 36.28 -14.17 12.17
C MET A 1 35.56 -14.54 10.85
N GLY A 2 34.32 -14.07 10.64
CA GLY A 2 33.51 -14.55 9.48
C GLY A 2 32.23 -13.76 9.18
N ARG A 3 31.77 -12.91 10.11
CA ARG A 3 30.55 -12.08 9.94
C ARG A 3 30.65 -11.07 8.79
N GLY A 4 31.82 -10.51 8.51
CA GLY A 4 31.99 -9.50 7.45
C GLY A 4 31.66 -10.02 6.05
N ARG A 5 32.06 -11.26 5.73
CA ARG A 5 31.78 -11.89 4.43
C ARG A 5 30.30 -12.23 4.27
N ALA A 6 29.67 -12.74 5.34
CA ALA A 6 28.24 -13.01 5.35
C ALA A 6 27.43 -11.71 5.17
N LYS A 7 27.77 -10.64 5.91
CA LYS A 7 27.11 -9.33 5.78
C LYS A 7 27.25 -8.77 4.36
N ALA A 8 28.45 -8.83 3.78
CA ALA A 8 28.67 -8.38 2.40
C ALA A 8 27.84 -9.16 1.38
N LYS A 9 27.74 -10.49 1.51
CA LYS A 9 26.87 -11.32 0.67
C LYS A 9 25.40 -10.93 0.82
N GLN A 10 24.92 -10.73 2.04
CA GLN A 10 23.55 -10.33 2.29
C GLN A 10 23.23 -8.95 1.70
N THR A 11 24.11 -7.96 1.85
CA THR A 11 23.91 -6.64 1.24
C THR A 11 23.89 -6.71 -0.28
N LYS A 12 24.72 -7.56 -0.90
CA LYS A 12 24.69 -7.78 -2.35
C LYS A 12 23.35 -8.36 -2.81
N VAL A 13 22.88 -9.42 -2.13
CA VAL A 13 21.59 -10.06 -2.44
C VAL A 13 20.43 -9.08 -2.25
N ALA A 14 20.42 -8.34 -1.14
CA ALA A 14 19.39 -7.33 -0.87
C ALA A 14 19.36 -6.21 -1.92
N ARG A 15 20.53 -5.73 -2.37
CA ARG A 15 20.59 -4.74 -3.46
C ARG A 15 20.11 -5.32 -4.79
N GLN A 16 20.46 -6.56 -5.09
CA GLN A 16 19.92 -7.25 -6.26
C GLN A 16 18.40 -7.33 -6.16
N LEU A 17 17.82 -7.79 -5.05
CA LEU A 17 16.37 -7.83 -4.88
C LEU A 17 15.70 -6.46 -4.98
N LYS A 18 16.30 -5.43 -4.40
CA LYS A 18 15.73 -4.07 -4.37
C LYS A 18 15.79 -3.37 -5.73
N TYR A 19 16.88 -3.56 -6.47
CA TYR A 19 17.16 -2.81 -7.70
C TYR A 19 17.11 -3.67 -8.96
N ASN A 20 16.78 -4.96 -8.85
CA ASN A 20 16.46 -5.78 -10.00
C ASN A 20 15.05 -5.41 -10.46
N THR A 21 14.99 -4.54 -11.45
CA THR A 21 13.78 -4.31 -12.24
C THR A 21 13.48 -5.61 -12.98
N HIS A 22 12.40 -6.28 -12.60
CA HIS A 22 11.97 -7.49 -13.30
C HIS A 22 11.56 -7.06 -14.72
N GLU A 23 12.23 -7.62 -15.73
CA GLU A 23 11.73 -7.53 -17.11
C GLU A 23 10.46 -8.38 -17.19
N MET A 24 9.32 -7.71 -17.04
CA MET A 24 8.02 -8.34 -17.26
C MET A 24 7.72 -8.29 -18.76
N ASP A 25 7.27 -9.41 -19.31
CA ASP A 25 6.75 -9.45 -20.66
C ASP A 25 5.39 -8.74 -20.69
N LEU A 26 5.42 -7.44 -20.98
CA LEU A 26 4.24 -6.59 -21.05
C LEU A 26 3.29 -7.05 -22.17
N ASP A 27 3.81 -7.66 -23.25
CA ASP A 27 3.00 -8.14 -24.37
C ASP A 27 2.17 -9.37 -23.95
N SER A 28 2.78 -10.28 -23.18
CA SER A 28 2.06 -11.42 -22.59
C SER A 28 0.98 -10.96 -21.59
N LEU A 29 1.29 -10.00 -20.72
CA LEU A 29 0.33 -9.43 -19.77
C LEU A 29 -0.85 -8.76 -20.48
N GLN A 30 -0.57 -7.97 -21.52
CA GLN A 30 -1.62 -7.32 -22.32
C GLN A 30 -2.52 -8.34 -23.01
N ARG A 31 -1.97 -9.42 -23.56
CA ARG A 31 -2.75 -10.50 -24.17
C ARG A 31 -3.65 -11.20 -23.16
N GLU A 32 -3.14 -11.48 -21.97
CA GLU A 32 -3.94 -12.08 -20.89
C GLU A 32 -5.10 -11.16 -20.49
N LEU A 33 -4.83 -9.87 -20.24
CA LEU A 33 -5.84 -8.88 -19.86
C LEU A 33 -6.89 -8.67 -20.96
N ALA A 34 -6.47 -8.64 -22.23
CA ALA A 34 -7.38 -8.52 -23.36
C ALA A 34 -8.21 -9.80 -23.60
N SER A 35 -7.64 -10.98 -23.30
CA SER A 35 -8.35 -12.26 -23.37
C SER A 35 -9.36 -12.44 -22.23
N GLN A 36 -9.04 -11.87 -21.05
CA GLN A 36 -9.98 -11.67 -19.96
C GLN A 36 -10.85 -10.46 -20.25
N SER A 37 -11.60 -10.50 -21.36
CA SER A 37 -12.72 -9.59 -21.56
C SER A 37 -13.57 -9.60 -20.29
N PRO A 38 -13.84 -8.45 -19.65
CA PRO A 38 -14.63 -8.40 -18.43
C PRO A 38 -16.06 -8.84 -18.78
N ARG A 39 -16.30 -10.15 -18.68
CA ARG A 39 -17.64 -10.70 -18.52
C ARG A 39 -18.13 -10.44 -17.10
N ARG A 40 -17.90 -9.23 -16.58
CA ARG A 40 -18.66 -8.72 -15.44
C ARG A 40 -19.83 -8.02 -16.09
N SER A 41 -20.88 -8.80 -16.37
CA SER A 41 -22.22 -8.25 -16.37
C SER A 41 -22.37 -7.63 -14.99
N TYR A 42 -22.17 -6.31 -14.90
CA TYR A 42 -22.58 -5.57 -13.73
C TYR A 42 -24.10 -5.68 -13.75
N ASP A 43 -24.62 -6.66 -13.02
CA ASP A 43 -26.02 -6.70 -12.64
C ASP A 43 -26.24 -5.43 -11.80
N ASP A 44 -26.83 -4.43 -12.44
CA ASP A 44 -27.08 -3.07 -11.95
C ASP A 44 -28.16 -3.03 -10.85
N THR A 45 -28.26 -4.07 -10.01
CA THR A 45 -29.42 -4.25 -9.13
C THR A 45 -29.12 -4.62 -7.67
N ALA A 46 -27.88 -4.51 -7.19
CA ALA A 46 -27.59 -4.82 -5.76
C ALA A 46 -26.39 -4.09 -5.12
N ALA A 47 -25.93 -2.95 -5.64
CA ALA A 47 -24.69 -2.30 -5.19
C ALA A 47 -24.93 -0.92 -4.51
N ASP A 48 -25.83 -0.87 -3.53
CA ASP A 48 -26.04 0.36 -2.73
C ASP A 48 -25.86 0.13 -1.22
N ASP A 49 -25.83 -1.12 -0.73
CA ASP A 49 -25.81 -1.42 0.71
C ASP A 49 -24.57 -2.21 1.20
N ASP A 50 -23.77 -2.79 0.29
CA ASP A 50 -22.63 -3.66 0.65
C ASP A 50 -21.27 -2.96 0.54
N ASP A 51 -21.15 -1.96 -0.34
CA ASP A 51 -19.91 -1.19 -0.51
C ASP A 51 -19.59 -0.34 0.73
N ASP A 52 -20.61 0.21 1.40
CA ASP A 52 -20.44 1.06 2.59
C ASP A 52 -19.87 0.27 3.79
N ALA A 53 -20.23 -1.01 3.91
CA ALA A 53 -19.70 -1.91 4.94
C ALA A 53 -18.21 -2.23 4.74
N GLN A 54 -17.71 -2.27 3.50
CA GLN A 54 -16.30 -2.58 3.21
C GLN A 54 -15.38 -1.40 3.53
N TYR A 55 -15.87 -0.17 3.44
CA TYR A 55 -15.10 1.05 3.73
C TYR A 55 -15.25 1.53 5.17
N ALA A 56 -16.22 1.02 5.93
CA ALA A 56 -16.43 1.39 7.33
C ALA A 56 -15.22 1.15 8.24
N ASP A 57 -14.43 0.09 8.00
CA ASP A 57 -13.21 -0.21 8.78
C ASP A 57 -12.13 0.87 8.58
N TYR A 58 -12.01 1.41 7.36
CA TYR A 58 -11.07 2.49 7.05
C TYR A 58 -11.53 3.84 7.62
N ALA A 59 -12.84 4.09 7.69
CA ALA A 59 -13.39 5.30 8.28
C ALA A 59 -13.09 5.40 9.78
N ASN A 60 -13.13 4.27 10.49
CA ASN A 60 -12.81 4.21 11.92
C ASN A 60 -11.34 4.59 12.21
N TRP A 61 -10.41 4.16 11.35
CA TRP A 61 -8.99 4.53 11.46
C TRP A 61 -8.73 6.02 11.21
N ALA A 62 -9.51 6.65 10.32
CA ALA A 62 -9.34 8.07 10.02
C ALA A 62 -9.80 8.99 11.17
N ASP A 63 -10.80 8.56 11.94
CA ASP A 63 -11.34 9.30 13.10
C ASP A 63 -10.37 9.25 14.31
N GLU A 64 -9.63 8.14 14.47
CA GLU A 64 -8.65 7.94 15.56
C GLU A 64 -7.41 8.85 15.46
N ASP A 65 -7.03 9.32 14.27
CA ASP A 65 -5.88 10.20 14.03
C ASP A 65 -6.20 11.71 14.22
N GLU A 66 -7.47 12.12 14.27
CA GLU A 66 -7.86 13.54 14.35
C GLU A 66 -7.93 14.09 15.79
N ASP A 67 -7.93 13.23 16.82
CA ASP A 67 -8.08 13.65 18.22
C ASP A 67 -6.75 13.99 18.96
N GLU A 68 -5.57 13.78 18.35
CA GLU A 68 -4.27 13.93 19.04
C GLU A 68 -3.50 15.25 18.78
N GLU A 69 -4.09 16.27 18.14
CA GLU A 69 -3.40 17.56 17.93
C GLU A 69 -4.18 18.79 18.44
N LYS A 70 -4.28 18.92 19.77
CA LYS A 70 -4.47 20.22 20.42
C LYS A 70 -3.16 20.65 21.07
N PRO A 71 -2.33 21.52 20.43
CA PRO A 71 -1.21 22.12 21.12
C PRO A 71 -1.76 23.04 22.22
N GLN A 72 -1.68 22.57 23.47
CA GLN A 72 -2.04 23.36 24.63
C GLN A 72 -1.12 24.58 24.68
N GLY A 73 -1.74 25.76 24.73
CA GLY A 73 -1.09 27.05 24.51
C GLY A 73 0.25 27.21 25.21
N SER A 74 1.28 27.47 24.41
CA SER A 74 2.57 27.97 24.87
C SER A 74 2.39 29.34 25.52
N LEU A 75 2.17 29.37 26.84
CA LEU A 75 2.31 30.57 27.67
C LEU A 75 3.79 30.98 27.70
N TYR A 76 4.20 31.84 26.78
CA TYR A 76 5.43 32.63 26.94
C TYR A 76 5.17 33.71 28.02
N ALA A 77 5.31 33.32 29.28
CA ALA A 77 5.52 34.25 30.37
C ALA A 77 7.01 34.63 30.39
N GLY A 78 7.29 35.92 30.19
CA GLY A 78 8.64 36.44 30.05
C GLY A 78 9.52 36.26 31.29
N ARG A 79 10.84 36.30 31.03
CA ARG A 79 11.85 36.93 31.88
C ARG A 79 13.10 37.21 31.06
#